data_AF-A0A971YAK0-F1
#
_entry.id   AF-A0A971YAK0-F1
#
_cell.length_a   1.000
_cell.length_b   1.000
_cell.length_c   1.000
_cell.angle_alpha   90.00
_cell.angle_beta   90.00
_cell.angle_gamma   90.00
#
_symmetry.space_group_name_H-M   'P 1'
#
loop_
_entity.id
_entity.type
_entity.pdbx_description
1 polymer ?
#
loop_
_entity_poly.entity_id
_entity_poly.type
_entity_poly.pdbx_seq_one_letter_code
_entity_poly.pdbx_strand_id
1 'polypeptide(L)'
;MPELCDITLYTVTKTMSALDCLFHQDPDLYEDFIGEICTEFTLAKEYMQAIQEMSAEGMHKESLVQLDMILRHLLALWVLQNNMDIPLTDQEQIQ
;
A
#
# COMPACT_ATOMS: atom_id res chain seq x y z
N MET A 1 5.48 -13.67 -13.09
CA MET A 1 4.49 -12.75 -12.50
C MET A 1 3.23 -13.55 -12.23
N PRO A 2 2.68 -13.52 -11.02
CA PRO A 2 1.37 -14.12 -10.76
C PRO A 2 0.31 -13.46 -11.64
N GLU A 3 -0.69 -14.22 -12.10
CA GLU A 3 -1.86 -13.63 -12.71
C GLU A 3 -2.76 -13.07 -11.60
N LEU A 4 -3.54 -12.02 -11.88
CA LEU A 4 -4.44 -11.41 -10.89
C LEU A 4 -5.37 -12.47 -10.25
N CYS A 5 -5.74 -13.50 -11.01
CA CYS A 5 -6.58 -14.61 -10.56
C CYS A 5 -5.91 -15.53 -9.52
N ASP A 6 -4.59 -15.51 -9.41
CA ASP A 6 -3.83 -16.29 -8.44
C ASP A 6 -3.71 -15.57 -7.09
N ILE A 7 -4.00 -14.26 -7.05
CA ILE A 7 -3.93 -13.46 -5.84
C ILE A 7 -5.13 -13.77 -4.94
N THR A 8 -4.84 -14.35 -3.78
CA THR A 8 -5.85 -14.66 -2.77
C THR A 8 -6.07 -13.49 -1.81
N LEU A 9 -7.24 -13.43 -1.18
CA LEU A 9 -7.49 -12.47 -0.09
C LEU A 9 -6.45 -12.60 1.03
N TYR A 10 -6.06 -13.84 1.38
CA TYR A 10 -5.04 -14.10 2.40
C TYR A 10 -3.69 -13.43 2.05
N THR A 11 -3.22 -13.58 0.81
CA THR A 11 -1.97 -12.96 0.34
C THR A 11 -2.06 -11.44 0.31
N VAL A 12 -3.21 -10.87 -0.05
CA VAL A 12 -3.44 -9.42 0.00
C VAL A 12 -3.37 -8.93 1.44
N THR A 13 -4.09 -9.56 2.38
CA THR A 13 -4.08 -9.16 3.79
C THR A 13 -2.67 -9.26 4.38
N LYS A 14 -1.92 -10.34 4.09
CA LYS A 14 -0.53 -10.48 4.55
C LYS A 14 0.36 -9.35 4.02
N THR A 15 0.21 -9.01 2.74
CA THR A 15 0.98 -7.92 2.11
C THR A 15 0.63 -6.57 2.70
N MET A 16 -0.66 -6.31 2.97
CA MET A 16 -1.10 -5.10 3.67
C MET A 16 -0.49 -5.01 5.07
N SER A 17 -0.49 -6.11 5.83
CA SER A 17 0.15 -6.15 7.16
C SER A 17 1.65 -5.91 7.09
N ALA A 18 2.33 -6.38 6.05
CA ALA A 18 3.74 -6.09 5.81
C ALA A 18 3.97 -4.59 5.49
N LEU A 19 3.13 -3.97 4.66
CA LEU A 19 3.18 -2.54 4.39
C LEU A 19 2.92 -1.71 5.66
N ASP A 20 1.95 -2.12 6.46
CA ASP A 20 1.67 -1.50 7.75
C ASP A 20 2.87 -1.62 8.68
N CYS A 21 3.48 -2.80 8.74
CA CYS A 21 4.65 -2.99 9.56
C CYS A 21 5.82 -2.10 9.13
N LEU A 22 6.10 -2.03 7.83
CA LEU A 22 7.12 -1.15 7.28
C LEU A 22 6.87 0.31 7.69
N PHE A 23 5.64 0.80 7.55
CA PHE A 23 5.27 2.15 7.97
C PHE A 23 5.55 2.42 9.46
N HIS A 24 5.31 1.44 10.34
CA HIS A 24 5.54 1.62 11.77
C HIS A 24 7.02 1.45 12.18
N GLN A 25 7.78 0.61 11.46
CA GLN A 25 9.19 0.36 11.74
C GLN A 25 10.09 1.49 11.20
N ASP A 26 9.87 1.87 9.94
CA ASP A 26 10.68 2.85 9.22
C ASP A 26 9.79 3.65 8.24
N PRO A 27 9.18 4.76 8.72
CA PRO A 27 8.29 5.59 7.90
C PRO A 27 8.98 6.20 6.68
N ASP A 28 10.26 6.56 6.79
CA ASP A 28 11.02 7.17 5.70
C ASP A 28 11.22 6.13 4.58
N LEU A 29 11.59 4.90 4.93
CA LEU A 29 11.71 3.80 3.98
C LEU A 29 10.35 3.41 3.36
N TYR A 30 9.27 3.47 4.14
CA TYR A 30 7.92 3.29 3.62
C TYR A 30 7.58 4.34 2.56
N GLU A 31 7.87 5.63 2.83
CA GLU A 31 7.62 6.71 1.88
C GLU A 31 8.43 6.55 0.60
N ASP A 32 9.71 6.17 0.70
CA ASP A 32 10.55 5.87 -0.46
C ASP A 32 9.97 4.70 -1.27
N PHE A 33 9.58 3.61 -0.61
CA PHE A 33 9.01 2.42 -1.25
C PHE A 33 7.68 2.71 -1.96
N ILE A 34 6.75 3.43 -1.32
CA ILE A 34 5.51 3.86 -1.96
C ILE A 34 5.78 4.87 -3.07
N GLY A 35 6.79 5.74 -2.90
CA GLY A 35 7.26 6.67 -3.91
C GLY A 35 7.67 5.95 -5.20
N GLU A 36 8.47 4.90 -5.09
CA GLU A 36 8.86 4.03 -6.21
C GLU A 36 7.64 3.40 -6.88
N ILE A 37 6.72 2.82 -6.12
CA ILE A 37 5.46 2.28 -6.67
C ILE A 37 4.70 3.36 -7.45
N CYS A 38 4.58 4.57 -6.89
CA CYS A 38 3.87 5.67 -7.53
C CYS A 38 4.54 6.19 -8.81
N THR A 39 5.82 5.88 -9.04
CA THR A 39 6.47 6.21 -10.33
C THR A 39 5.97 5.35 -11.47
N GLU A 40 5.58 4.10 -11.20
CA GLU A 40 5.14 3.12 -12.20
C GLU A 40 3.62 2.89 -12.18
N PHE A 41 2.97 3.11 -11.03
CA PHE A 41 1.56 2.89 -10.83
C PHE A 41 0.77 4.20 -10.74
N THR A 42 0.44 4.77 -11.90
CA THR A 42 -0.26 6.06 -12.00
C THR A 42 -1.54 6.12 -11.17
N LEU A 43 -2.33 5.04 -11.14
CA LEU A 43 -3.58 5.02 -10.38
C LEU A 43 -3.37 5.19 -8.88
N ALA A 44 -2.35 4.54 -8.28
CA ALA A 44 -2.06 4.71 -6.85
C ALA A 44 -1.69 6.16 -6.54
N LYS A 45 -0.87 6.79 -7.39
CA LYS A 45 -0.52 8.21 -7.27
C LYS A 45 -1.75 9.12 -7.35
N GLU A 46 -2.64 8.89 -8.30
CA GLU A 46 -3.89 9.66 -8.45
C GLU A 46 -4.80 9.51 -7.22
N TYR A 47 -4.91 8.30 -6.66
CA TYR A 47 -5.65 8.08 -5.42
C TYR A 47 -5.04 8.84 -4.23
N MET A 48 -3.72 8.82 -4.07
CA MET A 48 -3.05 9.59 -3.00
C MET A 48 -3.33 11.09 -3.11
N GLN A 49 -3.23 11.64 -4.32
CA GLN A 49 -3.52 13.06 -4.57
C GLN A 49 -4.99 13.39 -4.27
N ALA A 50 -5.92 12.58 -4.76
CA ALA A 50 -7.34 12.77 -4.49
C ALA A 50 -7.66 12.72 -2.99
N ILE A 51 -7.06 11.79 -2.23
CA ILE A 51 -7.23 11.71 -0.77
C ILE A 51 -6.72 12.98 -0.08
N GLN A 52 -5.56 13.50 -0.50
CA GLN A 52 -4.98 14.73 0.07
C GLN A 52 -5.87 15.95 -0.21
N GLU A 53 -6.35 16.10 -1.44
CA GLU A 53 -7.27 17.17 -1.84
C GLU A 53 -8.57 17.10 -1.03
N MET A 54 -9.20 15.92 -0.97
CA MET A 54 -10.42 15.70 -0.21
C MET A 54 -10.23 15.95 1.28
N SER A 55 -9.09 15.57 1.84
CA SER A 55 -8.76 15.88 3.24
C SER A 55 -8.61 17.38 3.47
N ALA A 56 -8.00 18.11 2.53
CA ALA A 56 -7.84 19.57 2.61
C ALA A 56 -9.19 20.32 2.50
N GLU A 57 -10.15 19.76 1.75
CA GLU A 57 -11.51 20.29 1.61
C GLU A 57 -12.42 19.98 2.82
N GLY A 58 -11.91 19.28 3.83
CA GLY A 58 -12.66 18.97 5.06
C GLY A 58 -13.66 17.81 4.89
N MET A 59 -13.36 16.87 3.99
CA MET A 59 -14.14 15.63 3.84
C MET A 59 -14.31 14.90 5.19
N HIS A 60 -15.44 14.22 5.34
CA HIS A 60 -15.70 13.41 6.52
C HIS A 60 -14.62 12.35 6.75
N LYS A 61 -14.16 12.25 7.99
CA LYS A 61 -13.11 11.32 8.42
C LYS A 61 -13.40 9.86 8.02
N GLU A 62 -14.65 9.42 8.09
CA GLU A 62 -15.04 8.06 7.71
C GLU A 62 -14.78 7.76 6.23
N SER A 63 -15.04 8.74 5.36
CA SER A 63 -14.75 8.63 3.92
C SER A 63 -13.25 8.57 3.66
N LEU A 64 -12.45 9.38 4.37
CA LEU A 64 -10.99 9.33 4.26
C LEU A 64 -10.41 7.98 4.69
N VAL A 65 -10.95 7.38 5.76
CA VAL A 65 -10.54 6.04 6.21
C VAL A 65 -10.86 4.97 5.15
N GLN A 66 -12.03 5.06 4.50
CA GLN A 66 -12.38 4.13 3.42
C GLN A 66 -11.46 4.27 2.21
N LEU A 67 -11.13 5.51 1.82
CA LEU A 67 -10.23 5.76 0.69
C LEU A 67 -8.81 5.29 0.99
N ASP A 68 -8.30 5.52 2.20
CA ASP A 68 -7.00 5.00 2.63
C ASP A 68 -6.97 3.46 2.56
N MET A 69 -8.03 2.80 3.02
CA MET A 69 -8.14 1.35 2.91
C MET A 69 -8.13 0.88 1.45
N ILE A 70 -8.84 1.56 0.54
CA ILE A 70 -8.82 1.24 -0.90
C ILE A 70 -7.42 1.39 -1.47
N LEU A 71 -6.73 2.49 -1.16
CA LEU A 71 -5.36 2.73 -1.61
C LEU A 71 -4.41 1.61 -1.15
N ARG A 72 -4.49 1.20 0.13
CA ARG A 72 -3.68 0.09 0.66
C ARG A 72 -3.92 -1.23 -0.07
N HIS A 73 -5.17 -1.53 -0.45
CA HIS A 73 -5.46 -2.71 -1.25
C HIS A 73 -4.83 -2.61 -2.65
N LEU A 74 -4.91 -1.45 -3.30
CA LEU A 74 -4.30 -1.22 -4.61
C LEU A 74 -2.77 -1.39 -4.55
N LEU A 75 -2.13 -0.84 -3.53
CA LEU A 75 -0.69 -0.98 -3.31
C LEU A 75 -0.29 -2.44 -3.06
N ALA A 76 -1.03 -3.16 -2.21
CA ALA A 76 -0.78 -4.57 -1.95
C ALA A 76 -0.93 -5.44 -3.21
N LEU A 77 -1.97 -5.17 -4.02
CA LEU A 77 -2.14 -5.85 -5.31
C LEU A 77 -0.98 -5.57 -6.26
N TRP A 78 -0.52 -4.32 -6.33
CA TRP A 78 0.64 -3.94 -7.15
C TRP A 78 1.91 -4.68 -6.74
N VAL A 79 2.20 -4.70 -5.43
CA VAL A 79 3.35 -5.42 -4.86
C VAL A 79 3.29 -6.89 -5.23
N LEU A 80 2.14 -7.55 -5.06
CA LEU A 80 1.97 -8.96 -5.38
C LEU A 80 2.09 -9.24 -6.88
N GLN A 81 1.44 -8.43 -7.72
CA GLN A 81 1.45 -8.59 -9.17
C GLN A 81 2.87 -8.47 -9.74
N ASN A 82 3.65 -7.54 -9.19
CA ASN A 82 5.03 -7.28 -9.62
C ASN A 82 6.07 -8.09 -8.85
N ASN A 83 5.64 -8.92 -7.88
CA ASN A 83 6.51 -9.71 -7.01
C ASN A 83 7.61 -8.84 -6.37
N MET A 84 7.20 -7.68 -5.84
CA MET A 84 8.10 -6.76 -5.16
C MET A 84 8.39 -7.27 -3.75
N ASP A 85 9.65 -7.19 -3.34
CA ASP A 85 10.06 -7.49 -1.99
C ASP A 85 9.84 -6.26 -1.10
N ILE A 86 9.01 -6.41 -0.06
CA ILE A 86 8.82 -5.34 0.93
C ILE A 86 10.04 -5.35 1.86
N PRO A 87 10.74 -4.20 2.04
CA PRO A 87 11.99 -4.13 2.79
C PRO A 87 11.77 -4.15 4.31
N LEU A 88 11.18 -5.24 4.82
CA LEU A 88 11.06 -5.48 6.25
C LEU A 88 12.43 -5.86 6.84
N THR A 89 12.76 -5.34 8.02
CA THR A 89 13.94 -5.80 8.75
C THR A 89 13.74 -7.26 9.21
N ASP A 90 14.82 -8.05 9.24
CA ASP A 90 14.83 -9.51 9.46
C ASP A 90 14.12 -10.02 10.74
N GLN A 91 13.63 -9.13 11.61
CA GLN A 91 12.97 -9.51 12.85
C GLN A 91 11.57 -10.12 12.67
N GLU A 92 10.93 -10.02 11.49
CA GLU A 92 9.56 -10.49 11.28
C GLU A 92 9.32 -11.33 10.01
N GLN A 93 10.36 -11.79 9.33
CA GLN A 93 10.21 -12.85 8.31
C GLN A 93 9.77 -14.21 8.93
N ILE A 94 9.74 -14.29 10.27
CA ILE A 94 9.38 -15.48 11.05
C ILE A 94 8.28 -15.10 12.05
N GLN A 95 7.03 -15.01 11.59
CA GLN A 95 5.83 -15.35 12.39
C GLN A 95 4.60 -15.53 11.50
#